data_AF-A0A7K9K2M6-F1
#
_entry.id   AF-A0A7K9K2M6-F1
#
_cell.length_a   1.000
_cell.length_b   1.000
_cell.length_c   1.000
_cell.angle_alpha   90.00
_cell.angle_beta   90.00
_cell.angle_gamma   90.00
#
_symmetry.space_group_name_H-M   'P 1'
#
loop_
_entity.id
_entity.type
_entity.pdbx_description
1 polymer ?
#
loop_
_entity_poly.entity_id
_entity_poly.type
_entity_poly.pdbx_seq_one_letter_code
_entity_poly.pdbx_strand_id
1 'polypeptide(L)'
;NSTKVCPDPLNDLSQLRDCSVFIRIIHKIHRSKEGESVMEQPLPERISFIHGFLQKHCRHKFTAENLVPAQKLLDGEELALAKVAVLLLYHTSMSSKNSGDWNEFDYKTQVELASIVKFVLDNEECLNENLEPFLKRKAEPSLSSVSSSSSEEHSTLFSLPHKREVHFLELQKIASFPSTKYVPCPLAARGNDESGDLPSAPSSPMGDIMQTPQFQLQRLKKQLAFERENREELEVEVAENHKLIMEKDAQITTMQERIDRLVKLNEKQAEDQLEPKEMEELREKNESLVGRLHEAFRQCQDLKTEKAQMDRKINQLSEENGDLSFKLREIASNMVQLQRALNELSEEHNAAMAQSQEKERQLEKELHAALQDKKCSEEKIDILQGKISMLEDQLAKLEESSTQEKGEVMGDILKLEELKQEVSSLTAKGVQLEEEKQQLDSLVTSLQSSLSESHQAQERLKRDLQVQAAEDQA
;
A
#
# COMPACT_ATOMS: atom_id res chain seq x y z
N ASN A 1 -86.10 -30.46 -2.90
CA ASN A 1 -85.55 -31.72 -2.35
C ASN A 1 -84.79 -32.53 -3.40
N SER A 2 -85.41 -33.06 -4.46
CA SER A 2 -84.72 -33.85 -5.51
C SER A 2 -83.57 -33.14 -6.23
N THR A 3 -83.60 -31.81 -6.30
CA THR A 3 -82.53 -31.02 -6.92
C THR A 3 -81.20 -31.10 -6.15
N LYS A 4 -81.19 -31.61 -4.91
CA LYS A 4 -80.03 -31.73 -3.98
C LYS A 4 -79.31 -30.39 -3.73
N VAL A 5 -80.06 -29.30 -3.84
CA VAL A 5 -79.56 -27.91 -3.70
C VAL A 5 -79.53 -27.45 -2.24
N CYS A 6 -80.38 -28.04 -1.39
CA CYS A 6 -80.43 -27.84 0.06
C CYS A 6 -79.98 -29.14 0.75
N PRO A 7 -79.13 -29.08 1.79
CA PRO A 7 -78.71 -30.26 2.55
C PRO A 7 -79.86 -30.84 3.39
N ASP A 8 -80.79 -30.00 3.86
CA ASP A 8 -81.92 -30.43 4.69
C ASP A 8 -83.21 -30.57 3.87
N PRO A 9 -84.01 -31.63 4.08
CA PRO A 9 -85.30 -31.81 3.42
C PRO A 9 -86.28 -30.70 3.80
N LEU A 10 -86.85 -30.04 2.79
CA LEU A 10 -87.89 -29.02 2.98
C LEU A 10 -89.26 -29.69 3.01
N ASN A 11 -90.05 -29.42 4.05
CA ASN A 11 -91.37 -30.02 4.26
C ASN A 11 -92.53 -29.06 3.98
N ASP A 12 -92.25 -27.74 3.91
CA ASP A 12 -93.27 -26.71 3.73
C ASP A 12 -92.80 -25.60 2.78
N LEU A 13 -93.73 -24.99 2.04
CA LEU A 13 -93.47 -23.89 1.10
C LEU A 13 -92.97 -22.63 1.82
N SER A 14 -93.36 -22.41 3.08
CA SER A 14 -92.90 -21.28 3.89
C SER A 14 -91.37 -21.24 4.06
N GLN A 15 -90.69 -22.38 3.96
CA GLN A 15 -89.23 -22.49 4.04
C GLN A 15 -88.52 -21.93 2.80
N LEU A 16 -89.25 -21.66 1.71
CA LEU A 16 -88.72 -21.05 0.48
C LEU A 16 -88.80 -19.50 0.48
N ARG A 17 -89.31 -18.89 1.57
CA ARG A 17 -89.49 -17.44 1.68
C ARG A 17 -88.20 -16.63 1.54
N ASP A 18 -87.07 -17.20 1.92
CA ASP A 18 -85.77 -16.55 1.81
C ASP A 18 -85.23 -16.51 0.37
N CYS A 19 -85.92 -17.13 -0.59
CA CYS A 19 -85.55 -17.20 -2.01
C CYS A 19 -84.18 -17.83 -2.29
N SER A 20 -83.45 -18.33 -1.28
CA SER A 20 -82.07 -18.79 -1.42
C SER A 20 -82.02 -20.09 -2.24
N VAL A 21 -82.98 -20.97 -2.02
CA VAL A 21 -83.14 -22.23 -2.74
C VAL A 21 -83.46 -21.97 -4.22
N PHE A 22 -84.27 -20.96 -4.54
CA PHE A 22 -84.59 -20.59 -5.92
C PHE A 22 -83.34 -20.08 -6.66
N ILE A 23 -82.55 -19.21 -6.04
CA ILE A 23 -81.30 -18.69 -6.63
C ILE A 23 -80.31 -19.82 -6.91
N ARG A 24 -80.15 -20.75 -5.97
CA ARG A 24 -79.27 -21.91 -6.18
C ARG A 24 -79.79 -22.83 -7.29
N ILE A 25 -81.11 -23.00 -7.43
CA ILE A 25 -81.70 -23.73 -8.57
C ILE A 25 -81.37 -23.01 -9.88
N ILE A 26 -81.53 -21.69 -9.94
CA ILE A 26 -81.18 -20.87 -11.12
C ILE A 26 -79.71 -21.03 -11.49
N HIS A 27 -78.81 -20.92 -10.51
CA HIS A 27 -77.38 -21.14 -10.72
C HIS A 27 -77.09 -22.54 -11.28
N LYS A 28 -77.80 -23.57 -10.80
CA LYS A 28 -77.68 -24.94 -11.34
C LYS A 28 -78.15 -25.07 -12.80
N ILE A 29 -79.12 -24.26 -13.25
CA ILE A 29 -79.61 -24.29 -14.64
C ILE A 29 -78.60 -23.62 -15.59
N HIS A 30 -78.03 -22.47 -15.20
CA HIS A 30 -77.26 -21.61 -16.12
C HIS A 30 -75.75 -21.54 -15.86
N ARG A 31 -75.25 -22.00 -14.70
CA ARG A 31 -73.86 -21.78 -14.22
C ARG A 31 -73.39 -20.33 -14.41
N SER A 32 -74.28 -19.35 -14.28
CA SER A 32 -73.86 -17.95 -14.30
C SER A 32 -73.23 -17.61 -12.94
N LYS A 33 -72.06 -16.97 -12.97
CA LYS A 33 -71.34 -16.51 -11.77
C LYS A 33 -72.10 -15.42 -10.99
N GLU A 34 -73.15 -14.88 -11.58
CA GLU A 34 -74.03 -13.85 -11.01
C GLU A 34 -74.84 -14.35 -9.81
N GLY A 35 -75.16 -15.65 -9.77
CA GLY A 35 -75.98 -16.24 -8.70
C GLY A 35 -75.28 -16.29 -7.34
N GLU A 36 -73.94 -16.36 -7.31
CA GLU A 36 -73.16 -16.41 -6.06
C GLU A 36 -73.10 -15.04 -5.38
N SER A 37 -72.93 -13.96 -6.15
CA SER A 37 -72.88 -12.59 -5.60
C SER A 37 -74.23 -12.09 -5.09
N VAL A 38 -75.34 -12.60 -5.64
CA VAL A 38 -76.69 -12.19 -5.23
C VAL A 38 -77.17 -12.91 -3.96
N MET A 39 -76.57 -14.06 -3.60
CA MET A 39 -76.97 -14.80 -2.40
C MET A 39 -76.72 -14.03 -1.09
N GLU A 40 -75.71 -13.15 -1.05
CA GLU A 40 -75.37 -12.34 0.12
C GLU A 40 -76.22 -11.07 0.25
N GLN A 41 -77.08 -10.80 -0.75
CA GLN A 41 -77.88 -9.57 -0.82
C GLN A 41 -79.19 -9.64 -0.01
N PRO A 42 -79.78 -8.48 0.38
CA PRO A 42 -81.09 -8.40 1.01
C PRO A 42 -82.19 -9.09 0.21
N LEU A 43 -83.27 -9.50 0.89
CA LEU A 43 -84.40 -10.22 0.27
C LEU A 43 -84.99 -9.54 -0.98
N PRO A 44 -85.16 -8.19 -1.03
CA PRO A 44 -85.68 -7.52 -2.23
C PRO A 44 -84.77 -7.66 -3.46
N GLU A 45 -83.45 -7.62 -3.29
CA GLU A 45 -82.47 -7.77 -4.37
C GLU A 45 -82.44 -9.22 -4.88
N ARG A 46 -82.53 -10.19 -3.96
CA ARG A 46 -82.74 -11.61 -4.28
C ARG A 46 -84.01 -11.86 -5.09
N ILE A 47 -85.12 -11.22 -4.72
CA ILE A 47 -86.39 -11.28 -5.46
C ILE A 47 -86.25 -10.65 -6.85
N SER A 48 -85.59 -9.50 -6.94
CA SER A 48 -85.34 -8.79 -8.21
C SER A 48 -84.54 -9.65 -9.19
N PHE A 49 -83.51 -10.34 -8.71
CA PHE A 49 -82.73 -11.28 -9.53
C PHE A 49 -83.57 -12.43 -10.07
N ILE A 50 -84.41 -13.05 -9.23
CA ILE A 50 -85.33 -14.13 -9.66
C ILE A 50 -86.30 -13.60 -10.72
N HIS A 51 -86.83 -12.40 -10.53
CA HIS A 51 -87.73 -11.77 -11.50
C HIS A 51 -87.01 -11.48 -12.83
N GLY A 52 -85.81 -10.90 -12.79
CA GLY A 52 -84.99 -10.64 -13.97
C GLY A 52 -84.66 -11.92 -14.74
N PHE A 53 -84.36 -13.01 -14.02
CA PHE A 53 -84.16 -14.32 -14.62
C PHE A 53 -85.42 -14.83 -15.33
N LEU A 54 -86.57 -14.83 -14.64
CA LEU A 54 -87.83 -15.29 -15.21
C LEU A 54 -88.24 -14.41 -16.41
N GLN A 55 -88.03 -13.11 -16.34
CA GLN A 55 -88.30 -12.18 -17.44
C GLN A 55 -87.41 -12.42 -18.65
N LYS A 56 -86.11 -12.71 -18.45
CA LYS A 56 -85.17 -13.04 -19.53
C LYS A 56 -85.53 -14.36 -20.22
N HIS A 57 -86.08 -15.33 -19.49
CA HIS A 57 -86.29 -16.68 -19.98
C HIS A 57 -87.75 -17.05 -20.33
N CYS A 58 -88.73 -16.25 -19.91
CA CYS A 58 -90.10 -16.31 -20.39
C CYS A 58 -90.23 -15.58 -21.73
N ARG A 59 -90.90 -16.19 -22.72
CA ARG A 59 -90.95 -15.68 -24.11
C ARG A 59 -91.68 -14.34 -24.28
N HIS A 60 -92.47 -13.91 -23.30
CA HIS A 60 -93.28 -12.70 -23.38
C HIS A 60 -92.71 -11.62 -22.47
N LYS A 61 -91.82 -10.80 -23.01
CA LYS A 61 -91.15 -9.69 -22.30
C LYS A 61 -92.11 -8.65 -21.69
N PHE A 62 -93.38 -8.63 -22.10
CA PHE A 62 -94.40 -7.63 -21.70
C PHE A 62 -95.45 -8.13 -20.68
N THR A 63 -95.46 -9.41 -20.30
CA THR A 63 -96.42 -9.97 -19.33
C THR A 63 -95.75 -10.51 -18.05
N ALA A 64 -94.42 -10.41 -17.98
CA ALA A 64 -93.60 -10.95 -16.88
C ALA A 64 -93.85 -10.25 -15.53
N GLU A 65 -94.12 -8.95 -15.52
CA GLU A 65 -94.40 -8.18 -14.28
C GLU A 65 -95.68 -8.67 -13.55
N ASN A 66 -96.56 -9.41 -14.22
CA ASN A 66 -97.82 -9.90 -13.61
C ASN A 66 -97.76 -11.35 -13.10
N LEU A 67 -96.79 -12.17 -13.55
CA LEU A 67 -96.77 -13.62 -13.26
C LEU A 67 -96.51 -13.91 -11.77
N VAL A 68 -95.57 -13.19 -11.16
CA VAL A 68 -95.26 -13.26 -9.73
C VAL A 68 -95.01 -11.84 -9.21
N PRO A 69 -96.02 -11.18 -8.61
CA PRO A 69 -95.83 -9.84 -8.07
C PRO A 69 -94.76 -9.84 -6.97
N ALA A 70 -93.73 -9.00 -7.11
CA ALA A 70 -92.62 -8.92 -6.17
C ALA A 70 -93.07 -8.65 -4.72
N GLN A 71 -94.14 -7.85 -4.56
CA GLN A 71 -94.75 -7.58 -3.26
C GLN A 71 -95.31 -8.85 -2.59
N LYS A 72 -96.02 -9.69 -3.36
CA LYS A 72 -96.61 -10.95 -2.83
C LYS A 72 -95.54 -11.97 -2.44
N LEU A 73 -94.40 -11.94 -3.14
CA LEU A 73 -93.25 -12.78 -2.81
C LEU A 73 -92.53 -12.28 -1.55
N LEU A 74 -92.45 -10.96 -1.37
CA LEU A 74 -91.91 -10.32 -0.16
C LEU A 74 -92.78 -10.60 1.07
N ASP A 75 -94.11 -10.57 0.90
CA ASP A 75 -95.09 -10.91 1.93
C ASP A 75 -95.09 -12.43 2.26
N GLY A 76 -94.35 -13.23 1.50
CA GLY A 76 -94.18 -14.66 1.73
C GLY A 76 -95.43 -15.49 1.39
N GLU A 77 -96.26 -15.02 0.46
CA GLU A 77 -97.47 -15.70 0.02
C GLU A 77 -97.12 -17.05 -0.64
N GLU A 78 -97.68 -18.14 -0.13
CA GLU A 78 -97.38 -19.50 -0.61
C GLU A 78 -97.69 -19.69 -2.10
N LEU A 79 -98.75 -19.03 -2.58
CA LEU A 79 -99.11 -19.04 -4.00
C LEU A 79 -98.01 -18.42 -4.88
N ALA A 80 -97.39 -17.31 -4.43
CA ALA A 80 -96.30 -16.67 -5.17
C ALA A 80 -95.06 -17.58 -5.21
N LEU A 81 -94.72 -18.21 -4.07
CA LEU A 81 -93.63 -19.18 -3.99
C LEU A 81 -93.88 -20.40 -4.88
N ALA A 82 -95.12 -20.92 -4.91
CA ALA A 82 -95.52 -22.02 -5.77
C ALA A 82 -95.42 -21.66 -7.27
N LYS A 83 -95.83 -20.44 -7.66
CA LYS A 83 -95.67 -19.97 -9.05
C LYS A 83 -94.20 -19.95 -9.48
N VAL A 84 -93.29 -19.42 -8.64
CA VAL A 84 -91.84 -19.44 -8.91
C VAL A 84 -91.33 -20.87 -9.02
N ALA A 85 -91.74 -21.76 -8.11
CA ALA A 85 -91.33 -23.16 -8.14
C ALA A 85 -91.76 -23.89 -9.42
N VAL A 86 -92.98 -23.66 -9.90
CA VAL A 86 -93.49 -24.24 -11.17
C VAL A 86 -92.71 -23.73 -12.37
N LEU A 87 -92.43 -22.43 -12.44
CA LEU A 87 -91.66 -21.85 -13.54
C LEU A 87 -90.23 -22.40 -13.55
N LEU A 88 -89.58 -22.49 -12.39
CA LEU A 88 -88.25 -23.09 -12.28
C LEU A 88 -88.26 -24.60 -12.59
N LEU A 89 -89.32 -25.33 -12.23
CA LEU A 89 -89.50 -26.73 -12.63
C LEU A 89 -89.59 -26.85 -14.16
N TYR A 90 -90.34 -25.99 -14.82
CA TYR A 90 -90.41 -25.96 -16.28
C TYR A 90 -89.06 -25.61 -16.92
N HIS A 91 -88.36 -24.59 -16.41
CA HIS A 91 -87.04 -24.19 -16.92
C HIS A 91 -85.95 -25.24 -16.70
N THR A 92 -85.95 -25.92 -15.55
CA THR A 92 -85.05 -27.06 -15.30
C THR A 92 -85.35 -28.20 -16.27
N SER A 93 -86.63 -28.52 -16.49
CA SER A 93 -87.05 -29.55 -17.45
C SER A 93 -86.65 -29.22 -18.89
N MET A 94 -86.70 -27.94 -19.26
CA MET A 94 -86.30 -27.44 -20.58
C MET A 94 -84.78 -27.31 -20.77
N SER A 95 -83.98 -27.46 -19.71
CA SER A 95 -82.52 -27.35 -19.80
C SER A 95 -81.90 -28.60 -20.43
N SER A 96 -80.91 -28.45 -21.31
CA SER A 96 -80.08 -29.58 -21.81
C SER A 96 -79.27 -30.27 -20.72
N LYS A 97 -79.01 -29.56 -19.61
CA LYS A 97 -77.93 -29.89 -18.68
C LYS A 97 -78.37 -30.74 -17.49
N ASN A 98 -79.68 -30.85 -17.22
CA ASN A 98 -80.24 -31.62 -16.10
C ASN A 98 -81.52 -32.37 -16.55
N SER A 99 -81.38 -33.56 -17.13
CA SER A 99 -82.50 -34.51 -17.14
C SER A 99 -82.53 -35.15 -15.76
N GLY A 100 -83.31 -34.60 -14.83
CA GLY A 100 -83.53 -35.28 -13.55
C GLY A 100 -83.94 -36.73 -13.81
N ASP A 101 -83.46 -37.67 -13.00
CA ASP A 101 -83.95 -39.05 -13.07
C ASP A 101 -85.36 -39.07 -12.48
N TRP A 102 -86.35 -38.77 -13.31
CA TRP A 102 -87.75 -38.66 -12.89
C TRP A 102 -88.32 -39.99 -12.37
N ASN A 103 -87.60 -41.09 -12.57
CA ASN A 103 -87.93 -42.39 -12.00
C ASN A 103 -87.65 -42.46 -10.48
N GLU A 104 -86.95 -41.47 -9.90
CA GLU A 104 -86.73 -41.37 -8.45
C GLU A 104 -88.02 -41.06 -7.67
N PHE A 105 -89.04 -40.51 -8.34
CA PHE A 105 -90.32 -40.16 -7.72
C PHE A 105 -91.31 -41.32 -7.74
N ASP A 106 -92.20 -41.37 -6.75
CA ASP A 106 -93.36 -42.25 -6.77
C ASP A 106 -94.31 -41.87 -7.93
N TYR A 107 -95.04 -42.87 -8.44
CA TYR A 107 -95.91 -42.70 -9.61
C TYR A 107 -96.92 -41.56 -9.44
N LYS A 108 -97.47 -41.36 -8.24
CA LYS A 108 -98.41 -40.27 -7.96
C LYS A 108 -97.73 -38.90 -8.14
N THR A 109 -96.55 -38.70 -7.55
CA THR A 109 -95.77 -37.48 -7.75
C THR A 109 -95.38 -37.27 -9.21
N GLN A 110 -95.03 -38.34 -9.94
CA GLN A 110 -94.74 -38.24 -11.37
C GLN A 110 -95.94 -37.74 -12.18
N VAL A 111 -97.14 -38.27 -11.94
CA VAL A 111 -98.39 -37.80 -12.59
C VAL A 111 -98.63 -36.32 -12.29
N GLU A 112 -98.41 -35.89 -11.05
CA GLU A 112 -98.62 -34.49 -10.66
C GLU A 112 -97.63 -33.54 -11.32
N LEU A 113 -96.35 -33.90 -11.33
CA LEU A 113 -95.30 -33.13 -12.00
C LEU A 113 -95.53 -33.09 -13.52
N ALA A 114 -95.92 -34.23 -14.11
CA ALA A 114 -96.31 -34.35 -15.51
C ALA A 114 -97.45 -33.38 -15.84
N SER A 115 -98.53 -33.40 -15.04
CA SER A 115 -99.66 -32.49 -15.21
C SER A 115 -99.23 -31.01 -15.15
N ILE A 116 -98.33 -30.66 -14.23
CA ILE A 116 -97.80 -29.28 -14.09
C ILE A 116 -96.96 -28.88 -15.32
N VAL A 117 -96.00 -29.72 -15.72
CA VAL A 117 -95.11 -29.42 -16.85
C VAL A 117 -95.91 -29.35 -18.15
N LYS A 118 -96.86 -30.26 -18.35
CA LYS A 118 -97.78 -30.25 -19.49
C LYS A 118 -98.64 -28.98 -19.50
N PHE A 119 -99.22 -28.60 -18.37
CA PHE A 119 -99.99 -27.36 -18.26
C PHE A 119 -99.16 -26.14 -18.68
N VAL A 120 -97.91 -26.04 -18.20
CA VAL A 120 -97.02 -24.93 -18.56
C VAL A 120 -96.63 -24.96 -20.04
N LEU A 121 -96.43 -26.15 -20.60
CA LEU A 121 -96.14 -26.34 -22.02
C LEU A 121 -97.32 -25.91 -22.91
N ASP A 122 -98.54 -26.29 -22.54
CA ASP A 122 -99.77 -26.03 -23.30
C ASP A 122 -100.20 -24.55 -23.21
N ASN A 123 -99.86 -23.86 -22.13
CA ASN A 123 -100.27 -22.48 -21.84
C ASN A 123 -99.13 -21.46 -21.91
N GLU A 124 -97.99 -21.77 -22.54
CA GLU A 124 -96.76 -20.93 -22.51
C GLU A 124 -97.00 -19.46 -22.92
N GLU A 125 -98.05 -19.18 -23.71
CA GLU A 125 -98.43 -17.85 -24.18
C GLU A 125 -99.36 -17.07 -23.22
N CYS A 126 -100.11 -17.76 -22.36
CA CYS A 126 -101.13 -17.16 -21.47
C CYS A 126 -101.00 -17.58 -20.00
N LEU A 127 -99.79 -18.00 -19.57
CA LEU A 127 -99.52 -18.50 -18.21
C LEU A 127 -99.99 -17.58 -17.09
N ASN A 128 -99.97 -16.26 -17.30
CA ASN A 128 -100.32 -15.27 -16.29
C ASN A 128 -101.77 -15.43 -15.77
N GLU A 129 -102.72 -15.70 -16.67
CA GLU A 129 -104.14 -15.76 -16.34
C GLU A 129 -104.55 -17.15 -15.82
N ASN A 130 -103.88 -18.21 -16.29
CA ASN A 130 -104.29 -19.59 -16.07
C ASN A 130 -103.55 -20.31 -14.93
N LEU A 131 -102.35 -19.85 -14.55
CA LEU A 131 -101.54 -20.55 -13.55
C LEU A 131 -102.12 -20.46 -12.13
N GLU A 132 -102.66 -19.30 -11.77
CA GLU A 132 -103.31 -19.09 -10.47
C GLU A 132 -104.54 -19.98 -10.23
N PRO A 133 -105.53 -20.03 -11.14
CA PRO A 133 -106.67 -20.93 -10.96
C PRO A 133 -106.27 -22.42 -11.01
N PHE A 134 -105.25 -22.77 -11.79
CA PHE A 134 -104.72 -24.14 -11.82
C PHE A 134 -104.14 -24.57 -10.46
N LEU A 135 -103.34 -23.70 -9.81
CA LEU A 135 -102.76 -23.98 -8.50
C LEU A 135 -103.82 -24.00 -7.39
N LYS A 136 -104.80 -23.09 -7.41
CA LYS A 136 -105.88 -23.03 -6.41
C LYS A 136 -106.82 -24.25 -6.49
N ARG A 137 -107.22 -24.67 -7.70
CA ARG A 137 -108.05 -25.87 -7.92
C ARG A 137 -107.40 -27.14 -7.36
N LYS A 138 -106.07 -27.16 -7.30
CA LYS A 138 -105.27 -28.29 -6.85
C LYS A 138 -104.97 -28.28 -5.34
N ALA A 139 -105.26 -27.16 -4.66
CA ALA A 139 -105.02 -26.96 -3.22
C ALA A 139 -106.23 -27.33 -2.33
N GLU A 140 -107.43 -27.53 -2.89
CA GLU A 140 -108.59 -28.03 -2.13
C GLU A 140 -108.63 -29.58 -2.12
N PRO A 141 -108.82 -30.22 -0.95
CA PRO A 141 -108.86 -31.68 -0.87
C PRO A 141 -110.13 -32.24 -1.52
N SER A 142 -109.93 -33.19 -2.43
CA SER A 142 -110.94 -33.80 -3.28
C SER A 142 -112.06 -34.50 -2.50
N LEU A 143 -113.31 -34.12 -2.75
CA LEU A 143 -114.50 -34.96 -2.50
C LEU A 143 -115.43 -34.90 -3.73
N SER A 144 -115.81 -36.10 -4.20
CA SER A 144 -116.88 -36.44 -5.17
C SER A 144 -116.84 -35.77 -6.55
N SER A 145 -116.48 -36.49 -7.62
CA SER A 145 -117.34 -37.40 -8.42
C SER A 145 -118.56 -36.75 -9.08
N VAL A 146 -118.73 -37.11 -10.36
CA VAL A 146 -119.84 -36.96 -11.32
C VAL A 146 -120.04 -35.65 -12.11
N SER A 147 -119.80 -35.81 -13.43
CA SER A 147 -120.65 -35.41 -14.56
C SER A 147 -120.33 -34.13 -15.36
N SER A 148 -119.68 -34.37 -16.51
CA SER A 148 -120.17 -34.13 -17.89
C SER A 148 -121.18 -33.00 -18.16
N SER A 149 -120.80 -32.05 -19.03
CA SER A 149 -121.59 -31.48 -20.16
C SER A 149 -120.73 -30.38 -20.80
N SER A 150 -120.14 -30.55 -21.99
CA SER A 150 -120.74 -30.55 -23.34
C SER A 150 -121.15 -29.15 -23.84
N SER A 151 -120.77 -28.88 -25.10
CA SER A 151 -121.19 -27.78 -26.01
C SER A 151 -120.45 -26.45 -25.81
N GLU A 152 -119.90 -25.77 -26.83
CA GLU A 152 -120.22 -25.76 -28.27
C GLU A 152 -118.97 -25.59 -29.15
N GLU A 153 -118.93 -26.37 -30.22
CA GLU A 153 -118.04 -26.23 -31.36
C GLU A 153 -118.61 -25.20 -32.35
N HIS A 154 -117.76 -24.31 -32.85
CA HIS A 154 -117.90 -23.78 -34.20
C HIS A 154 -116.62 -24.11 -34.97
N SER A 155 -116.59 -25.32 -35.54
CA SER A 155 -115.76 -25.64 -36.70
C SER A 155 -116.62 -25.55 -37.96
N THR A 156 -116.17 -24.80 -38.96
CA THR A 156 -116.65 -24.93 -40.33
C THR A 156 -115.80 -25.95 -41.08
N LEU A 157 -116.40 -27.11 -41.37
CA LEU A 157 -115.97 -28.08 -42.38
C LEU A 157 -116.01 -27.41 -43.77
N PHE A 158 -115.11 -27.65 -44.71
CA PHE A 158 -114.98 -28.80 -45.62
C PHE A 158 -113.71 -28.51 -46.47
N SER A 159 -112.89 -29.43 -46.97
CA SER A 159 -113.17 -30.75 -47.55
C SER A 159 -111.85 -31.52 -47.76
N LEU A 160 -111.86 -32.82 -47.44
CA LEU A 160 -110.93 -33.80 -48.03
C LEU A 160 -111.36 -34.05 -49.49
N PRO A 161 -110.43 -34.33 -50.42
CA PRO A 161 -110.43 -35.71 -50.89
C PRO A 161 -109.04 -36.27 -51.30
N HIS A 162 -108.97 -37.60 -51.28
CA HIS A 162 -107.98 -38.52 -51.86
C HIS A 162 -106.70 -38.83 -51.05
N LYS A 163 -106.76 -40.07 -50.52
CA LYS A 163 -105.64 -40.94 -50.17
C LYS A 163 -104.45 -40.78 -51.14
N ARG A 164 -103.29 -40.41 -50.59
CA ARG A 164 -102.01 -40.96 -51.02
C ARG A 164 -101.33 -41.54 -49.79
N GLU A 165 -101.21 -42.84 -49.83
CA GLU A 165 -100.33 -43.64 -48.99
C GLU A 165 -98.90 -43.13 -49.24
N VAL A 166 -98.33 -42.43 -48.27
CA VAL A 166 -96.92 -42.10 -48.28
C VAL A 166 -96.28 -43.09 -47.31
N HIS A 167 -95.62 -44.09 -47.88
CA HIS A 167 -94.75 -44.97 -47.12
C HIS A 167 -93.73 -44.10 -46.37
N PHE A 168 -93.81 -44.09 -45.05
CA PHE A 168 -92.69 -43.62 -44.25
C PHE A 168 -91.56 -44.63 -44.45
N LEU A 169 -90.48 -44.19 -45.08
CA LEU A 169 -89.20 -44.88 -44.95
C LEU A 169 -88.92 -44.99 -43.46
N GLU A 170 -88.82 -46.23 -43.00
CA GLU A 170 -88.26 -46.61 -41.72
C GLU A 170 -86.97 -45.82 -41.50
N LEU A 171 -87.01 -44.79 -40.64
CA LEU A 171 -85.84 -44.03 -40.26
C LEU A 171 -84.97 -44.95 -39.42
N GLN A 172 -84.12 -45.67 -40.15
CA GLN A 172 -83.04 -46.48 -39.63
C GLN A 172 -82.26 -45.63 -38.63
N LYS A 173 -82.19 -46.16 -37.41
CA LYS A 173 -81.49 -45.62 -36.24
C LYS A 173 -80.04 -45.28 -36.62
N ILE A 174 -79.78 -44.02 -36.98
CA ILE A 174 -78.42 -43.55 -37.23
C ILE A 174 -77.78 -43.32 -35.85
N ALA A 175 -76.98 -44.30 -35.48
CA ALA A 175 -76.04 -44.22 -34.38
C ALA A 175 -74.94 -43.17 -34.65
N SER A 176 -74.28 -42.80 -33.56
CA SER A 176 -72.99 -42.09 -33.43
C SER A 176 -73.15 -40.60 -33.09
N PHE A 177 -72.53 -40.05 -32.06
CA PHE A 177 -71.18 -40.26 -31.50
C PHE A 177 -71.11 -39.87 -30.00
N PRO A 178 -69.94 -39.86 -29.33
CA PRO A 178 -68.94 -40.92 -29.15
C PRO A 178 -68.68 -41.19 -27.65
N SER A 179 -68.28 -42.41 -27.27
CA SER A 179 -67.68 -42.68 -25.95
C SER A 179 -66.26 -43.21 -26.12
N THR A 180 -65.31 -42.35 -25.78
CA THR A 180 -63.91 -42.66 -25.60
C THR A 180 -63.74 -43.66 -24.46
N LYS A 181 -63.39 -44.91 -24.76
CA LYS A 181 -62.70 -45.80 -23.81
C LYS A 181 -61.71 -46.71 -24.54
N TYR A 182 -60.44 -46.48 -24.26
CA TYR A 182 -59.36 -47.42 -24.54
C TYR A 182 -59.37 -48.55 -23.50
N VAL A 183 -58.88 -49.71 -23.98
CA VAL A 183 -58.24 -50.84 -23.28
C VAL A 183 -59.13 -52.10 -23.05
N PRO A 184 -58.62 -53.31 -23.39
CA PRO A 184 -59.42 -54.49 -23.75
C PRO A 184 -59.69 -55.46 -22.60
N CYS A 185 -60.75 -56.27 -22.78
CA CYS A 185 -61.08 -57.46 -21.98
C CYS A 185 -59.97 -58.54 -22.02
N PRO A 186 -60.01 -59.47 -21.05
CA PRO A 186 -60.19 -60.87 -21.46
C PRO A 186 -61.13 -61.73 -20.58
N LEU A 187 -61.85 -62.61 -21.27
CA LEU A 187 -62.32 -63.96 -20.90
C LEU A 187 -63.01 -64.23 -19.54
N ALA A 188 -64.29 -64.63 -19.57
CA ALA A 188 -64.68 -66.05 -19.36
C ALA A 188 -66.22 -66.26 -19.33
N ALA A 189 -66.66 -67.19 -20.18
CA ALA A 189 -67.60 -68.29 -19.94
C ALA A 189 -69.11 -68.05 -19.68
N ARG A 190 -69.89 -68.76 -20.54
CA ARG A 190 -71.13 -69.52 -20.25
C ARG A 190 -72.41 -68.67 -20.21
N GLY A 191 -73.50 -68.95 -20.93
CA GLY A 191 -73.89 -70.03 -21.84
C GLY A 191 -75.43 -69.96 -21.95
N ASN A 192 -75.95 -70.14 -23.18
CA ASN A 192 -77.28 -70.56 -23.61
C ASN A 192 -78.56 -69.84 -23.13
N ASP A 193 -79.22 -69.24 -24.13
CA ASP A 193 -80.60 -69.46 -24.60
C ASP A 193 -81.85 -69.20 -23.72
N GLU A 194 -82.89 -68.83 -24.47
CA GLU A 194 -84.32 -68.74 -24.15
C GLU A 194 -84.87 -67.44 -23.50
N SER A 195 -85.48 -66.65 -24.40
CA SER A 195 -86.84 -66.10 -24.31
C SER A 195 -87.48 -66.03 -22.93
N GLY A 196 -87.78 -64.80 -22.49
CA GLY A 196 -88.65 -64.54 -21.37
C GLY A 196 -89.01 -63.07 -21.32
N ASP A 197 -90.07 -62.72 -22.05
CA ASP A 197 -90.88 -61.53 -21.80
C ASP A 197 -91.07 -61.33 -20.29
N LEU A 198 -90.47 -60.27 -19.76
CA LEU A 198 -90.81 -59.75 -18.45
C LEU A 198 -91.03 -58.24 -18.57
N PRO A 199 -92.02 -57.74 -17.84
CA PRO A 199 -92.96 -56.73 -18.32
C PRO A 199 -92.25 -55.39 -18.50
N SER A 200 -92.57 -54.71 -19.60
CA SER A 200 -92.32 -53.28 -19.76
C SER A 200 -92.78 -52.59 -18.49
N ALA A 201 -91.81 -52.02 -17.76
CA ALA A 201 -92.11 -51.15 -16.64
C ALA A 201 -93.16 -50.12 -17.09
N PRO A 202 -94.18 -49.82 -16.26
CA PRO A 202 -95.19 -48.83 -16.65
C PRO A 202 -94.48 -47.54 -17.08
N SER A 203 -94.88 -47.00 -18.25
CA SER A 203 -94.28 -45.77 -18.77
C SER A 203 -94.37 -44.67 -17.72
N SER A 204 -93.24 -43.97 -17.50
CA SER A 204 -93.21 -42.84 -16.56
C SER A 204 -94.03 -41.69 -17.16
N PRO A 205 -95.06 -41.16 -16.47
CA PRO A 205 -95.86 -40.05 -16.95
C PRO A 205 -95.04 -38.80 -17.31
N MET A 206 -93.92 -38.58 -16.62
CA MET A 206 -92.98 -37.49 -16.92
C MET A 206 -92.16 -37.77 -18.18
N GLY A 207 -91.75 -39.03 -18.37
CA GLY A 207 -91.08 -39.49 -19.58
C GLY A 207 -91.93 -39.25 -20.83
N ASP A 208 -93.23 -39.55 -20.76
CA ASP A 208 -94.15 -39.40 -21.89
C ASP A 208 -94.28 -37.94 -22.36
N ILE A 209 -94.36 -36.98 -21.43
CA ILE A 209 -94.40 -35.55 -21.77
C ILE A 209 -93.07 -35.05 -22.34
N MET A 210 -91.95 -35.44 -21.74
CA MET A 210 -90.63 -35.02 -22.21
C MET A 210 -90.29 -35.59 -23.60
N GLN A 211 -90.81 -36.77 -23.92
CA GLN A 211 -90.68 -37.39 -25.24
C GLN A 211 -91.71 -36.88 -26.26
N THR A 212 -92.68 -36.06 -25.83
CA THR A 212 -93.63 -35.43 -26.75
C THR A 212 -92.88 -34.50 -27.72
N PRO A 213 -93.13 -34.58 -29.04
CA PRO A 213 -92.43 -33.76 -30.04
C PRO A 213 -92.48 -32.25 -29.77
N GLN A 214 -93.60 -31.75 -29.22
CA GLN A 214 -93.75 -30.35 -28.84
C GLN A 214 -92.74 -29.92 -27.78
N PHE A 215 -92.52 -30.73 -26.75
CA PHE A 215 -91.56 -30.44 -25.68
C PHE A 215 -90.12 -30.45 -26.21
N GLN A 216 -89.76 -31.45 -27.04
CA GLN A 216 -88.43 -31.56 -27.63
C GLN A 216 -88.10 -30.43 -28.59
N LEU A 217 -89.04 -30.08 -29.49
CA LEU A 217 -88.88 -28.95 -30.41
C LEU A 217 -88.71 -27.63 -29.65
N GLN A 218 -89.51 -27.44 -28.61
CA GLN A 218 -89.47 -26.24 -27.78
C GLN A 218 -88.14 -26.10 -27.03
N ARG A 219 -87.59 -27.19 -26.52
CA ARG A 219 -86.26 -27.26 -25.90
C ARG A 219 -85.15 -26.89 -26.89
N LEU A 220 -85.15 -27.47 -28.08
CA LEU A 220 -84.16 -27.19 -29.13
C LEU A 220 -84.22 -25.73 -29.60
N LYS A 221 -85.42 -25.17 -29.79
CA LYS A 221 -85.60 -23.77 -30.19
C LYS A 221 -84.98 -22.79 -29.18
N LYS A 222 -85.07 -23.08 -27.88
CA LYS A 222 -84.42 -22.25 -26.83
C LYS A 222 -82.91 -22.35 -26.87
N GLN A 223 -82.35 -23.54 -27.14
CA GLN A 223 -80.89 -23.73 -27.25
C GLN A 223 -80.30 -23.02 -28.47
N LEU A 224 -80.96 -23.13 -29.62
CA LEU A 224 -80.52 -22.48 -30.85
C LEU A 224 -80.48 -20.95 -30.72
N ALA A 225 -81.44 -20.35 -30.02
CA ALA A 225 -81.45 -18.91 -29.79
C ALA A 225 -80.27 -18.44 -28.93
N PHE A 226 -79.95 -19.19 -27.86
CA PHE A 226 -78.82 -18.90 -26.98
C PHE A 226 -77.48 -19.01 -27.72
N GLU A 227 -77.27 -20.06 -28.51
CA GLU A 227 -76.03 -20.24 -29.29
C GLU A 227 -75.85 -19.13 -30.36
N ARG A 228 -76.95 -18.62 -30.94
CA ARG A 228 -76.89 -17.51 -31.90
C ARG A 228 -76.42 -16.21 -31.26
N GLU A 229 -76.93 -15.88 -30.08
CA GLU A 229 -76.52 -14.69 -29.31
C GLU A 229 -75.04 -14.78 -28.93
N ASN A 230 -74.58 -15.92 -28.43
CA ASN A 230 -73.17 -16.15 -28.09
C ASN A 230 -72.25 -16.03 -29.31
N ARG A 231 -72.68 -16.51 -30.49
CA ARG A 231 -71.92 -16.36 -31.73
C ARG A 231 -71.82 -14.88 -32.15
N GLU A 232 -72.89 -14.11 -32.02
CA GLU A 232 -72.91 -12.69 -32.35
C GLU A 232 -71.98 -11.90 -31.43
N GLU A 233 -71.97 -12.20 -30.13
CA GLU A 233 -71.05 -11.60 -29.16
C GLU A 233 -69.57 -11.87 -29.52
N LEU A 234 -69.25 -13.12 -29.85
CA LEU A 234 -67.90 -13.49 -30.29
C LEU A 234 -67.51 -12.83 -31.63
N GLU A 235 -68.46 -12.65 -32.55
CA GLU A 235 -68.22 -11.98 -33.83
C GLU A 235 -67.82 -10.51 -33.64
N VAL A 236 -68.44 -9.82 -32.68
CA VAL A 236 -68.08 -8.45 -32.30
C VAL A 236 -66.69 -8.40 -31.65
N GLU A 237 -66.41 -9.27 -30.68
CA GLU A 237 -65.11 -9.31 -30.00
C GLU A 237 -63.95 -9.60 -30.98
N VAL A 238 -64.18 -10.49 -31.95
CA VAL A 238 -63.20 -10.77 -33.00
C VAL A 238 -62.95 -9.54 -33.88
N ALA A 239 -63.99 -8.79 -34.27
CA ALA A 239 -63.83 -7.58 -35.08
C ALA A 239 -63.05 -6.49 -34.34
N GLU A 240 -63.30 -6.30 -33.04
CA GLU A 240 -62.58 -5.35 -32.20
C GLU A 240 -61.09 -5.72 -32.05
N ASN A 241 -60.80 -7.01 -31.83
CA ASN A 241 -59.42 -7.50 -31.76
C ASN A 241 -58.65 -7.29 -33.06
N HIS A 242 -59.26 -7.55 -34.22
CA HIS A 242 -58.63 -7.28 -35.52
C HIS A 242 -58.27 -5.79 -35.68
N LYS A 243 -59.17 -4.89 -35.27
CA LYS A 243 -58.90 -3.44 -35.31
C LYS A 243 -57.71 -3.06 -34.43
N LEU A 244 -57.61 -3.62 -33.23
CA LEU A 244 -56.50 -3.36 -32.32
C LEU A 244 -55.17 -3.86 -32.88
N ILE A 245 -55.16 -5.05 -33.51
CA ILE A 245 -53.96 -5.60 -34.16
C ILE A 245 -53.48 -4.66 -35.27
N MET A 246 -54.36 -4.20 -36.16
CA MET A 246 -53.98 -3.27 -37.22
C MET A 246 -53.38 -1.96 -36.67
N GLU A 247 -53.92 -1.44 -35.57
CA GLU A 247 -53.36 -0.24 -34.92
C GLU A 247 -51.96 -0.49 -34.37
N LYS A 248 -51.73 -1.65 -33.74
CA LYS A 248 -50.42 -2.03 -33.23
C LYS A 248 -49.40 -2.25 -34.34
N ASP A 249 -49.79 -2.89 -35.44
CA ASP A 249 -48.93 -3.07 -36.61
C ASP A 249 -48.55 -1.74 -37.27
N ALA A 250 -49.48 -0.78 -37.31
CA ALA A 250 -49.17 0.58 -37.76
C ALA A 250 -48.14 1.25 -36.85
N GLN A 251 -48.30 1.16 -35.51
CA GLN A 251 -47.33 1.70 -34.56
C GLN A 251 -45.95 1.05 -34.72
N ILE A 252 -45.88 -0.28 -34.84
CA ILE A 252 -44.63 -1.01 -35.05
C ILE A 252 -43.93 -0.50 -36.32
N THR A 253 -44.68 -0.34 -37.42
CA THR A 253 -44.12 0.17 -38.68
C THR A 253 -43.52 1.57 -38.50
N THR A 254 -44.21 2.48 -37.80
CA THR A 254 -43.67 3.84 -37.55
C THR A 254 -42.41 3.82 -36.68
N MET A 255 -42.33 2.94 -35.68
CA MET A 255 -41.13 2.79 -34.85
C MET A 255 -39.97 2.21 -35.65
N GLN A 256 -40.24 1.22 -36.52
CA GLN A 256 -39.23 0.61 -37.37
C GLN A 256 -38.62 1.65 -38.32
N GLU A 257 -39.44 2.48 -38.96
CA GLU A 257 -38.94 3.58 -39.79
C GLU A 257 -38.09 4.59 -39.00
N ARG A 258 -38.44 4.86 -37.73
CA ARG A 258 -37.66 5.75 -36.88
C ARG A 258 -36.30 5.13 -36.53
N ILE A 259 -36.28 3.83 -36.22
CA ILE A 259 -35.04 3.08 -35.99
C ILE A 259 -34.15 3.13 -37.22
N ASP A 260 -34.69 2.84 -38.41
CA ASP A 260 -33.91 2.85 -39.66
C ASP A 260 -33.33 4.24 -39.97
N ARG A 261 -34.07 5.32 -39.68
CA ARG A 261 -33.56 6.70 -39.79
C ARG A 261 -32.42 6.97 -38.80
N LEU A 262 -32.54 6.52 -37.56
CA LEU A 262 -31.49 6.67 -36.54
C LEU A 262 -30.24 5.86 -36.88
N VAL A 263 -30.39 4.64 -37.39
CA VAL A 263 -29.27 3.80 -37.86
C VAL A 263 -28.52 4.52 -38.97
N LYS A 264 -29.22 5.06 -39.97
CA LYS A 264 -28.59 5.82 -41.07
C LYS A 264 -27.89 7.10 -40.59
N LEU A 265 -28.42 7.79 -39.58
CA LEU A 265 -27.75 8.97 -39.00
C LEU A 265 -26.50 8.57 -38.20
N ASN A 266 -26.57 7.47 -37.46
CA ASN A 266 -25.44 6.94 -36.70
C ASN A 266 -24.33 6.43 -37.63
N GLU A 267 -24.68 5.73 -38.70
CA GLU A 267 -23.73 5.27 -39.72
C GLU A 267 -23.04 6.46 -40.42
N LYS A 268 -23.78 7.53 -40.74
CA LYS A 268 -23.19 8.79 -41.24
C LYS A 268 -22.30 9.48 -40.21
N GLN A 269 -22.68 9.51 -38.94
CA GLN A 269 -21.81 10.00 -37.87
C GLN A 269 -20.56 9.12 -37.68
N ALA A 270 -20.68 7.80 -37.91
CA ALA A 270 -19.56 6.86 -37.89
C ALA A 270 -18.59 7.08 -39.07
N GLU A 271 -19.11 7.43 -40.25
CA GLU A 271 -18.30 7.80 -41.42
C GLU A 271 -17.67 9.19 -41.29
N ASP A 272 -18.35 10.16 -40.67
CA ASP A 272 -17.83 11.51 -40.39
C ASP A 272 -16.85 11.58 -39.21
N GLN A 273 -16.52 10.45 -38.54
CA GLN A 273 -15.59 10.52 -37.41
C GLN A 273 -14.14 10.79 -37.89
N LEU A 274 -13.73 12.06 -37.79
CA LEU A 274 -12.34 12.46 -37.60
C LEU A 274 -11.81 12.09 -36.18
N GLU A 275 -12.69 11.90 -35.19
CA GLU A 275 -12.34 11.50 -33.82
C GLU A 275 -11.49 10.20 -33.68
N PRO A 276 -11.72 9.09 -34.40
CA PRO A 276 -10.88 7.89 -34.34
C PRO A 276 -9.51 8.12 -34.95
N LYS A 277 -9.37 9.01 -35.95
CA LYS A 277 -8.06 9.40 -36.48
C LYS A 277 -7.31 10.29 -35.49
N GLU A 278 -7.98 11.26 -34.89
CA GLU A 278 -7.39 12.11 -33.84
C GLU A 278 -6.98 11.29 -32.60
N MET A 279 -7.80 10.33 -32.20
CA MET A 279 -7.49 9.40 -31.11
C MET A 279 -6.32 8.47 -31.46
N GLU A 280 -6.22 8.00 -32.71
CA GLU A 280 -5.07 7.21 -33.16
C GLU A 280 -3.79 8.05 -33.18
N GLU A 281 -3.84 9.27 -33.71
CA GLU A 281 -2.71 10.20 -33.64
C GLU A 281 -2.28 10.49 -32.21
N LEU A 282 -3.22 10.62 -31.26
CA LEU A 282 -2.90 10.80 -29.84
C LEU A 282 -2.28 9.54 -29.23
N ARG A 283 -2.72 8.34 -29.63
CA ARG A 283 -2.05 7.09 -29.22
C ARG A 283 -0.62 7.04 -29.75
N GLU A 284 -0.40 7.29 -31.03
CA GLU A 284 0.94 7.32 -31.64
C GLU A 284 1.84 8.36 -30.95
N LYS A 285 1.32 9.56 -30.69
CA LYS A 285 2.04 10.61 -29.95
C LYS A 285 2.36 10.15 -28.53
N ASN A 286 1.45 9.47 -27.84
CA ASN A 286 1.68 8.94 -26.49
C ASN A 286 2.74 7.84 -26.50
N GLU A 287 2.67 6.88 -27.43
CA GLU A 287 3.69 5.84 -27.60
C GLU A 287 5.08 6.45 -27.89
N SER A 288 5.14 7.46 -28.76
CA SER A 288 6.37 8.20 -29.04
C SER A 288 6.92 8.93 -27.80
N LEU A 289 6.04 9.57 -27.01
CA LEU A 289 6.42 10.21 -25.76
C LEU A 289 6.92 9.19 -24.72
N VAL A 290 6.26 8.05 -24.61
CA VAL A 290 6.69 6.94 -23.75
C VAL A 290 8.05 6.43 -24.20
N GLY A 291 8.29 6.26 -25.50
CA GLY A 291 9.60 5.88 -26.05
C GLY A 291 10.69 6.90 -25.68
N ARG A 292 10.42 8.20 -25.87
CA ARG A 292 11.33 9.28 -25.48
C ARG A 292 11.60 9.32 -23.97
N LEU A 293 10.59 9.04 -23.14
CA LEU A 293 10.74 8.99 -21.68
C LEU A 293 11.65 7.83 -21.26
N HIS A 294 11.47 6.64 -21.84
CA HIS A 294 12.34 5.49 -21.58
C HIS A 294 13.78 5.75 -22.02
N GLU A 295 13.98 6.42 -23.16
CA GLU A 295 15.32 6.79 -23.63
C GLU A 295 15.97 7.83 -22.72
N ALA A 296 15.24 8.86 -22.29
CA ALA A 296 15.74 9.81 -21.30
C ALA A 296 16.08 9.13 -19.97
N PHE A 297 15.27 8.16 -19.53
CA PHE A 297 15.55 7.38 -18.33
C PHE A 297 16.84 6.54 -18.47
N ARG A 298 17.06 5.91 -19.62
CA ARG A 298 18.30 5.20 -19.96
C ARG A 298 19.51 6.15 -19.88
N GLN A 299 19.42 7.32 -20.50
CA GLN A 299 20.46 8.34 -20.45
C GLN A 299 20.75 8.81 -19.02
N CYS A 300 19.72 9.00 -18.18
CA CYS A 300 19.91 9.32 -16.76
C CYS A 300 20.61 8.18 -16.00
N GLN A 301 20.32 6.93 -16.33
CA GLN A 301 21.00 5.78 -15.73
C GLN A 301 22.47 5.73 -16.14
N ASP A 302 22.77 5.94 -17.42
CA ASP A 302 24.15 5.98 -17.94
C ASP A 302 24.94 7.11 -17.27
N LEU A 303 24.38 8.33 -17.24
CA LEU A 303 24.99 9.47 -16.53
C LEU A 303 25.19 9.20 -15.04
N LYS A 304 24.30 8.46 -14.39
CA LYS A 304 24.48 8.05 -12.98
C LYS A 304 25.68 7.11 -12.82
N THR A 305 25.89 6.20 -13.76
CA THR A 305 27.06 5.31 -13.74
C THR A 305 28.35 6.06 -14.07
N GLU A 306 28.32 6.97 -15.05
CA GLU A 306 29.46 7.82 -15.41
C GLU A 306 29.84 8.74 -14.26
N LYS A 307 28.87 9.39 -13.61
CA LYS A 307 29.08 10.16 -12.38
C LYS A 307 29.76 9.33 -11.31
N ALA A 308 29.28 8.11 -11.05
CA ALA A 308 29.89 7.23 -10.06
C ALA A 308 31.34 6.83 -10.43
N GLN A 309 31.66 6.70 -11.72
CA GLN A 309 33.03 6.46 -12.18
C GLN A 309 33.91 7.70 -12.00
N MET A 310 33.42 8.89 -12.36
CA MET A 310 34.13 10.15 -12.15
C MET A 310 34.39 10.42 -10.68
N ASP A 311 33.41 10.19 -9.79
CA ASP A 311 33.57 10.33 -8.34
C ASP A 311 34.69 9.41 -7.80
N ARG A 312 34.77 8.17 -8.28
CA ARG A 312 35.90 7.26 -7.95
C ARG A 312 37.23 7.81 -8.45
N LYS A 313 37.27 8.39 -9.65
CA LYS A 313 38.50 8.98 -10.20
C LYS A 313 38.94 10.21 -9.42
N ILE A 314 38.00 11.05 -8.99
CA ILE A 314 38.27 12.19 -8.10
C ILE A 314 38.86 11.71 -6.78
N ASN A 315 38.28 10.68 -6.16
CA ASN A 315 38.81 10.12 -4.91
C ASN A 315 40.24 9.58 -5.10
N GLN A 316 40.51 8.85 -6.19
CA GLN A 316 41.85 8.36 -6.51
C GLN A 316 42.85 9.51 -6.70
N LEU A 317 42.50 10.53 -7.48
CA LEU A 317 43.37 11.69 -7.70
C LEU A 317 43.59 12.49 -6.41
N SER A 318 42.60 12.54 -5.53
CA SER A 318 42.72 13.18 -4.22
C SER A 318 43.69 12.42 -3.30
N GLU A 319 43.69 11.08 -3.34
CA GLU A 319 44.64 10.24 -2.62
C GLU A 319 46.06 10.44 -3.15
N GLU A 320 46.25 10.36 -4.48
CA GLU A 320 47.53 10.61 -5.14
C GLU A 320 48.08 12.01 -4.84
N ASN A 321 47.23 13.03 -4.83
CA ASN A 321 47.60 14.39 -4.43
C ASN A 321 47.97 14.48 -2.94
N GLY A 322 47.29 13.72 -2.08
CA GLY A 322 47.62 13.59 -0.66
C GLY A 322 49.04 13.01 -0.47
N ASP A 323 49.35 11.93 -1.18
CA ASP A 323 50.67 11.28 -1.16
C ASP A 323 51.77 12.20 -1.69
N LEU A 324 51.52 12.90 -2.81
CA LEU A 324 52.46 13.88 -3.35
C LEU A 324 52.69 15.03 -2.37
N SER A 325 51.63 15.52 -1.72
CA SER A 325 51.73 16.57 -0.71
C SER A 325 52.54 16.11 0.50
N PHE A 326 52.37 14.86 0.92
CA PHE A 326 53.18 14.26 1.99
C PHE A 326 54.66 14.21 1.61
N LYS A 327 54.99 13.68 0.42
CA LYS A 327 56.37 13.64 -0.09
C LYS A 327 56.99 15.03 -0.22
N LEU A 328 56.23 16.03 -0.67
CA LEU A 328 56.71 17.40 -0.77
C LEU A 328 57.03 18.00 0.60
N ARG A 329 56.19 17.71 1.62
CA ARG A 329 56.45 18.12 3.01
C ARG A 329 57.70 17.43 3.58
N GLU A 330 57.90 16.15 3.27
CA GLU A 330 59.09 15.40 3.67
C GLU A 330 60.37 15.97 3.02
N ILE A 331 60.35 16.24 1.71
CA ILE A 331 61.48 16.88 1.00
C ILE A 331 61.77 18.26 1.59
N ALA A 332 60.74 19.07 1.86
CA ALA A 332 60.92 20.38 2.49
C ALA A 332 61.56 20.26 3.89
N SER A 333 61.15 19.27 4.69
CA SER A 333 61.78 18.99 5.99
C SER A 333 63.25 18.62 5.84
N ASN A 334 63.57 17.72 4.90
CA ASN A 334 64.95 17.30 4.60
C ASN A 334 65.80 18.48 4.12
N MET A 335 65.27 19.36 3.27
CA MET A 335 65.96 20.58 2.85
C MET A 335 66.28 21.50 4.02
N VAL A 336 65.33 21.72 4.93
CA VAL A 336 65.57 22.53 6.14
C VAL A 336 66.64 21.89 7.03
N GLN A 337 66.64 20.56 7.18
CA GLN A 337 67.67 19.84 7.94
C GLN A 337 69.05 19.97 7.30
N LEU A 338 69.16 19.78 5.99
CA LEU A 338 70.42 19.94 5.25
C LEU A 338 70.93 21.38 5.30
N GLN A 339 70.04 22.37 5.17
CA GLN A 339 70.40 23.78 5.32
C GLN A 339 70.95 24.09 6.72
N ARG A 340 70.35 23.51 7.77
CA ARG A 340 70.85 23.65 9.14
C ARG A 340 72.25 23.05 9.28
N ALA A 341 72.44 21.81 8.83
CA ALA A 341 73.74 21.14 8.88
C ALA A 341 74.82 21.89 8.08
N LEU A 342 74.46 22.47 6.94
CA LEU A 342 75.37 23.31 6.15
C LEU A 342 75.77 24.58 6.90
N ASN A 343 74.82 25.23 7.57
CA ASN A 343 75.10 26.43 8.37
C ASN A 343 76.00 26.09 9.56
N GLU A 344 75.70 25.01 10.29
CA GLU A 344 76.53 24.51 11.41
C GLU A 344 77.97 24.22 10.94
N LEU A 345 78.14 23.48 9.83
CA LEU A 345 79.46 23.18 9.29
C LEU A 345 80.21 24.43 8.79
N SER A 346 79.49 25.41 8.23
CA SER A 346 80.06 26.70 7.82
C SER A 346 80.55 27.52 9.03
N GLU A 347 79.77 27.56 10.11
CA GLU A 347 80.16 28.19 11.37
C GLU A 347 81.38 27.51 11.99
N GLU A 348 81.41 26.18 12.02
CA GLU A 348 82.56 25.39 12.48
C GLU A 348 83.80 25.67 11.63
N HIS A 349 83.66 25.69 10.29
CA HIS A 349 84.76 26.01 9.37
C HIS A 349 85.31 27.41 9.62
N ASN A 350 84.45 28.42 9.75
CA ASN A 350 84.85 29.80 10.03
C ASN A 350 85.57 29.92 11.38
N ALA A 351 85.07 29.24 12.42
CA ALA A 351 85.71 29.22 13.74
C ALA A 351 87.08 28.55 13.70
N ALA A 352 87.21 27.40 13.02
CA ALA A 352 88.49 26.70 12.85
C ALA A 352 89.50 27.55 12.05
N MET A 353 89.05 28.21 10.98
CA MET A 353 89.89 29.13 10.19
C MET A 353 90.36 30.32 11.02
N ALA A 354 89.47 30.96 11.79
CA ALA A 354 89.84 32.07 12.67
C ALA A 354 90.86 31.64 13.74
N GLN A 355 90.68 30.46 14.34
CA GLN A 355 91.63 29.90 15.30
C GLN A 355 92.99 29.58 14.65
N SER A 356 92.99 29.02 13.44
CA SER A 356 94.23 28.74 12.70
C SER A 356 94.99 30.02 12.39
N GLN A 357 94.31 31.07 11.92
CA GLN A 357 94.91 32.37 11.64
C GLN A 357 95.47 33.03 12.90
N GLU A 358 94.78 32.94 14.04
CA GLU A 358 95.31 33.49 15.29
C GLU A 358 96.57 32.74 15.75
N LYS A 359 96.60 31.41 15.62
CA LYS A 359 97.81 30.62 15.89
C LYS A 359 98.96 30.98 14.95
N GLU A 360 98.68 31.17 13.67
CA GLU A 360 99.67 31.62 12.68
C GLU A 360 100.25 32.99 13.08
N ARG A 361 99.40 33.99 13.37
CA ARG A 361 99.86 35.31 13.85
C ARG A 361 100.67 35.21 15.14
N GLN A 362 100.28 34.32 16.06
CA GLN A 362 101.01 34.12 17.30
C GLN A 362 102.40 33.53 17.04
N LEU A 363 102.50 32.51 16.19
CA LEU A 363 103.78 31.93 15.79
C LEU A 363 104.65 32.91 15.01
N GLU A 364 104.07 33.77 14.15
CA GLU A 364 104.80 34.84 13.47
C GLU A 364 105.38 35.86 14.45
N LYS A 365 104.61 36.26 15.47
CA LYS A 365 105.10 37.14 16.55
C LYS A 365 106.23 36.49 17.34
N GLU A 366 106.07 35.23 17.72
CA GLU A 366 107.09 34.45 18.44
C GLU A 366 108.37 34.29 17.60
N LEU A 367 108.23 34.00 16.31
CA LEU A 367 109.35 33.92 15.37
C LEU A 367 110.06 35.27 15.24
N HIS A 368 109.32 36.37 15.11
CA HIS A 368 109.90 37.70 15.02
C HIS A 368 110.65 38.09 16.30
N ALA A 369 110.08 37.79 17.47
CA ALA A 369 110.75 38.00 18.76
C ALA A 369 112.04 37.18 18.86
N ALA A 370 111.99 35.88 18.54
CA ALA A 370 113.16 35.01 18.53
C ALA A 370 114.24 35.50 17.54
N LEU A 371 113.85 36.04 16.38
CA LEU A 371 114.79 36.64 15.42
C LEU A 371 115.43 37.93 15.97
N GLN A 372 114.69 38.78 16.69
CA GLN A 372 115.27 39.95 17.34
C GLN A 372 116.25 39.57 18.46
N ASP A 373 115.88 38.59 19.30
CA ASP A 373 116.75 38.08 20.37
C ASP A 373 118.03 37.44 19.81
N LYS A 374 117.89 36.67 18.72
CA LYS A 374 119.03 36.13 17.95
C LYS A 374 119.95 37.25 17.50
N LYS A 375 119.40 38.32 16.90
CA LYS A 375 120.18 39.46 16.42
C LYS A 375 120.93 40.18 17.55
N CYS A 376 120.27 40.44 18.68
CA CYS A 376 120.92 41.05 19.85
C CYS A 376 122.06 40.16 20.40
N SER A 377 121.87 38.84 20.37
CA SER A 377 122.89 37.88 20.78
C SER A 377 124.06 37.84 19.80
N GLU A 378 123.81 37.88 18.48
CA GLU A 378 124.85 38.02 17.44
C GLU A 378 125.66 39.30 17.64
N GLU A 379 124.99 40.45 17.86
CA GLU A 379 125.66 41.72 18.17
C GLU A 379 126.53 41.62 19.44
N LYS A 380 126.05 40.93 20.48
CA LYS A 380 126.83 40.67 21.69
C LYS A 380 128.06 39.79 21.41
N ILE A 381 127.93 38.77 20.56
CA ILE A 381 129.04 37.91 20.14
C ILE A 381 130.08 38.75 19.39
N ASP A 382 129.68 39.58 18.43
CA ASP A 382 130.59 40.45 17.68
C ASP A 382 131.35 41.41 18.60
N ILE A 383 130.67 42.01 19.58
CA ILE A 383 131.30 42.87 20.60
C ILE A 383 132.32 42.07 21.42
N LEU A 384 131.95 40.86 21.88
CA LEU A 384 132.86 40.01 22.66
C LEU A 384 134.06 39.56 21.82
N GLN A 385 133.86 39.20 20.55
CA GLN A 385 134.91 38.82 19.63
C GLN A 385 135.86 40.00 19.36
N GLY A 386 135.33 41.20 19.16
CA GLY A 386 136.14 42.43 19.05
C GLY A 386 136.94 42.73 20.33
N LYS A 387 136.37 42.52 21.52
CA LYS A 387 137.10 42.62 22.80
C LYS A 387 138.20 41.57 22.92
N ILE A 388 137.94 40.33 22.50
CA ILE A 388 138.96 39.27 22.48
C ILE A 388 140.11 39.68 21.56
N SER A 389 139.85 40.12 20.33
CA SER A 389 140.90 40.59 19.42
C SER A 389 141.71 41.76 20.02
N MET A 390 141.07 42.71 20.70
CA MET A 390 141.79 43.77 21.42
C MET A 390 142.68 43.25 22.55
N LEU A 391 142.22 42.24 23.29
CA LEU A 391 142.99 41.62 24.37
C LEU A 391 144.15 40.78 23.80
N GLU A 392 143.93 40.06 22.70
CA GLU A 392 144.99 39.35 21.95
C GLU A 392 146.06 40.33 21.45
N ASP A 393 145.67 41.47 20.89
CA ASP A 393 146.60 42.53 20.48
C ASP A 393 147.40 43.11 21.67
N GLN A 394 146.75 43.28 22.84
CA GLN A 394 147.44 43.71 24.07
C GLN A 394 148.42 42.67 24.58
N LEU A 395 148.05 41.38 24.54
CA LEU A 395 148.93 40.27 24.89
C LEU A 395 150.13 40.19 23.93
N ALA A 396 149.92 40.32 22.62
CA ALA A 396 151.00 40.37 21.64
C ALA A 396 151.96 41.55 21.88
N LYS A 397 151.44 42.74 22.20
CA LYS A 397 152.28 43.90 22.58
C LYS A 397 153.08 43.68 23.85
N LEU A 398 152.48 43.03 24.86
CA LEU A 398 153.19 42.64 26.10
C LEU A 398 154.31 41.65 25.79
N GLU A 399 154.04 40.64 24.96
CA GLU A 399 155.03 39.67 24.51
C GLU A 399 156.19 40.37 23.76
N GLU A 400 155.88 41.27 22.83
CA GLU A 400 156.85 42.06 22.07
C GLU A 400 157.68 42.99 22.98
N SER A 401 157.05 43.63 23.99
CA SER A 401 157.76 44.43 25.01
C SER A 401 158.66 43.59 25.92
N SER A 402 158.30 42.33 26.21
CA SER A 402 159.14 41.41 27.00
C SER A 402 160.35 40.90 26.22
N THR A 403 160.26 40.86 24.89
CA THR A 403 161.38 40.44 24.02
C THR A 403 162.41 41.54 23.76
N GLN A 404 162.06 42.82 23.98
CA GLN A 404 162.96 43.96 23.73
C GLN A 404 163.86 44.34 24.93
N GLU A 405 163.56 43.89 26.16
CA GLU A 405 164.30 44.25 27.39
C GLU A 405 165.49 43.32 27.76
N LYS A 406 165.91 42.40 26.87
CA LYS A 406 166.99 41.43 27.20
C LYS A 406 168.43 41.96 27.06
N GLY A 407 168.64 43.28 26.92
CA GLY A 407 169.94 43.85 26.52
C GLY A 407 170.60 44.89 27.43
N GLU A 408 169.91 45.49 28.43
CA GLU A 408 170.41 46.70 29.11
C GLU A 408 170.65 46.57 30.63
N VAL A 409 170.73 45.35 31.19
CA VAL A 409 170.83 45.15 32.66
C VAL A 409 172.28 45.19 33.19
N MET A 410 173.28 45.50 32.34
CA MET A 410 174.68 45.59 32.80
C MET A 410 174.91 46.77 33.77
N GLY A 411 174.10 47.83 33.68
CA GLY A 411 174.16 48.99 34.58
C GLY A 411 173.71 48.67 36.01
N ASP A 412 172.67 47.85 36.17
CA ASP A 412 172.15 47.46 37.48
C ASP A 412 173.02 46.40 38.15
N ILE A 413 173.65 45.52 37.36
CA ILE A 413 174.63 44.54 37.86
C ILE A 413 175.90 45.24 38.39
N LEU A 414 176.39 46.27 37.69
CA LEU A 414 177.56 47.04 38.15
C LEU A 414 177.26 47.84 39.43
N LYS A 415 176.07 48.43 39.56
CA LYS A 415 175.64 49.11 40.80
C LYS A 415 175.49 48.14 41.97
N LEU A 416 175.04 46.92 41.71
CA LEU A 416 174.94 45.88 42.75
C LEU A 416 176.33 45.40 43.21
N GLU A 417 177.29 45.27 42.29
CA GLU A 417 178.68 44.93 42.62
C GLU A 417 179.37 46.07 43.40
N GLU A 418 179.13 47.33 43.03
CA GLU A 418 179.63 48.52 43.74
C GLU A 418 179.09 48.58 45.19
N LEU A 419 177.78 48.42 45.38
CA LEU A 419 177.16 48.38 46.72
C LEU A 419 177.65 47.19 47.56
N LYS A 420 177.90 46.03 46.94
CA LYS A 420 178.44 44.84 47.63
C LYS A 420 179.89 45.07 48.09
N GLN A 421 180.68 45.77 47.29
CA GLN A 421 182.05 46.13 47.64
C GLN A 421 182.08 47.19 48.75
N GLU A 422 181.12 48.12 48.74
CA GLU A 422 180.94 49.15 49.78
C GLU A 422 180.49 48.54 51.12
N VAL A 423 179.53 47.60 51.11
CA VAL A 423 179.11 46.84 52.32
C VAL A 423 180.28 46.04 52.90
N SER A 424 181.12 45.44 52.04
CA SER A 424 182.30 44.69 52.49
C SER A 424 183.36 45.61 53.14
N SER A 425 183.58 46.81 52.57
CA SER A 425 184.47 47.84 53.11
C SER A 425 183.98 48.39 54.46
N LEU A 426 182.69 48.68 54.58
CA LEU A 426 182.07 49.14 55.83
C LEU A 426 182.09 48.06 56.92
N THR A 427 181.90 46.79 56.56
CA THR A 427 182.01 45.66 57.50
C THR A 427 183.43 45.54 58.05
N ALA A 428 184.46 45.68 57.20
CA ALA A 428 185.86 45.67 57.64
C ALA A 428 186.21 46.84 58.58
N LYS A 429 185.73 48.06 58.28
CA LYS A 429 185.88 49.22 59.18
C LYS A 429 185.12 49.05 60.50
N GLY A 430 183.96 48.40 60.48
CA GLY A 430 183.19 48.08 61.69
C GLY A 430 183.95 47.17 62.64
N VAL A 431 184.59 46.11 62.13
CA VAL A 431 185.44 45.21 62.93
C VAL A 431 186.64 45.95 63.52
N GLN A 432 187.27 46.84 62.75
CA GLN A 432 188.44 47.61 63.19
C GLN A 432 188.10 48.61 64.32
N LEU A 433 186.94 49.28 64.23
CA LEU A 433 186.45 50.18 65.28
C LEU A 433 186.01 49.43 66.54
N GLU A 434 185.47 48.21 66.41
CA GLU A 434 185.11 47.38 67.57
C GLU A 434 186.37 46.91 68.32
N GLU A 435 187.46 46.62 67.61
CA GLU A 435 188.78 46.32 68.20
C GLU A 435 189.39 47.55 68.90
N GLU A 436 189.37 48.74 68.28
CA GLU A 436 189.83 49.97 68.93
C GLU A 436 189.01 50.31 70.19
N LYS A 437 187.70 50.10 70.15
CA LYS A 437 186.81 50.28 71.31
C LYS A 437 187.17 49.33 72.45
N GLN A 438 187.40 48.04 72.17
CA GLN A 438 187.84 47.09 73.18
C GLN A 438 189.22 47.44 73.77
N GLN A 439 190.14 47.95 72.95
CA GLN A 439 191.43 48.44 73.44
C GLN A 439 191.27 49.66 74.34
N LEU A 440 190.42 50.62 73.97
CA LEU A 440 190.11 51.79 74.80
C LEU A 440 189.47 51.38 76.14
N ASP A 441 188.52 50.44 76.13
CA ASP A 441 187.87 49.94 77.35
C ASP A 441 188.88 49.25 78.29
N SER A 442 189.87 48.53 77.75
CA SER A 442 190.97 47.96 78.52
C SER A 442 191.89 49.03 79.13
N LEU A 443 192.09 50.14 78.43
CA LEU A 443 192.90 51.26 78.90
C LEU A 443 192.16 52.07 79.98
N VAL A 444 190.84 52.27 79.80
CA VAL A 444 189.97 52.94 80.79
C VAL A 444 189.93 52.14 82.09
N THR A 445 189.79 50.82 82.02
CA THR A 445 189.83 49.94 83.20
C THR A 445 191.20 49.96 83.87
N SER A 446 192.30 49.95 83.10
CA SER A 446 193.67 50.12 83.63
C SER A 446 193.91 51.49 84.28
N LEU A 447 193.37 52.56 83.72
CA LEU A 447 193.48 53.91 84.28
C LEU A 447 192.62 54.06 85.53
N GLN A 448 191.43 53.46 85.57
CA GLN A 448 190.59 53.40 86.76
C GLN A 448 191.26 52.62 87.90
N SER A 449 191.98 51.52 87.61
CA SER A 449 192.73 50.79 88.63
C SER A 449 193.93 51.61 89.14
N SER A 450 194.71 52.26 88.26
CA SER A 450 195.84 53.11 88.69
C SER A 450 195.39 54.38 89.43
N LEU A 451 194.24 54.96 89.08
CA LEU A 451 193.66 56.07 89.81
C LEU A 451 193.19 55.64 91.20
N SER A 452 192.61 54.45 91.33
CA SER A 452 192.19 53.89 92.62
C SER A 452 193.39 53.57 93.52
N GLU A 453 194.48 53.06 92.94
CA GLU A 453 195.75 52.83 93.65
C GLU A 453 196.43 54.14 94.05
N SER A 454 196.41 55.16 93.19
CA SER A 454 196.91 56.50 93.51
C SER A 454 196.11 57.15 94.65
N HIS A 455 194.78 56.99 94.64
CA HIS A 455 193.92 57.49 95.72
C HIS A 455 194.15 56.75 97.05
N GLN A 456 194.51 55.46 97.02
CA GLN A 456 194.95 54.71 98.21
C GLN A 456 196.37 55.08 98.66
N ALA A 457 197.29 55.38 97.74
CA ALA A 457 198.65 55.82 98.05
C ALA A 457 198.67 57.23 98.65
N GLN A 458 197.81 58.13 98.15
CA GLN A 458 197.64 59.48 98.68
C GLN A 458 197.02 59.44 100.09
N GLU A 459 196.11 58.51 100.38
CA GLU A 459 195.58 58.26 101.73
C GLU A 459 196.61 57.57 102.67
N ARG A 460 197.62 56.86 102.15
CA ARG A 460 198.74 56.35 102.98
C ARG A 460 199.75 57.46 103.32
N LEU A 461 200.05 58.34 102.37
CA LEU A 461 200.80 59.58 102.62
C LEU A 461 200.08 60.54 103.59
N LYS A 462 198.74 60.53 103.58
CA LYS A 462 197.89 61.18 104.59
C LYS A 462 198.08 60.63 106.02
N ARG A 463 198.72 59.47 106.21
CA ARG A 463 199.03 58.92 107.55
C ARG A 463 200.49 59.07 107.94
N ASP A 464 201.43 58.87 107.01
CA ASP A 464 202.86 58.88 107.32
C ASP A 464 203.38 60.29 107.67
N LEU A 465 202.86 61.35 107.01
CA LEU A 465 203.21 62.74 107.36
C LEU A 465 202.59 63.22 108.69
N GLN A 466 201.53 62.57 109.18
CA GLN A 466 201.01 62.83 110.52
C GLN A 466 201.81 62.10 111.62
N VAL A 467 202.60 61.08 111.28
CA VAL A 467 203.40 60.28 112.23
C VAL A 467 204.87 60.74 112.30
N GLN A 468 205.47 61.20 111.20
CA GLN A 468 206.92 61.45 111.13
C GLN A 468 207.40 62.84 111.62
N ALA A 469 206.52 63.77 112.00
CA ALA A 469 206.93 65.00 112.73
C ALA A 469 206.59 64.95 114.22
N ALA A 470 205.97 63.86 114.69
CA ALA A 470 205.70 63.60 116.10
C ALA A 470 206.86 62.85 116.81
N GLU A 471 207.96 62.47 116.12
CA GLU A 471 208.94 61.51 116.67
C GLU A 471 210.44 61.90 116.73
N ASP A 472 210.91 63.09 116.29
CA ASP A 472 212.34 63.47 116.46
C ASP A 472 212.59 64.66 117.42
N GLN A 473 211.87 64.65 118.56
CA GLN A 473 212.43 65.00 119.87
C GLN A 473 212.72 63.69 120.61
N ALA A 474 213.94 63.17 120.51
CA ALA A 474 214.56 62.22 121.44
C ALA A 474 216.09 62.25 121.31
#